data_AF-A0A956J023-F1
#
_entry.id   AF-A0A956J023-F1
#
_cell.length_a   1.000
_cell.length_b   1.000
_cell.length_c   1.000
_cell.angle_alpha   90.00
_cell.angle_beta   90.00
_cell.angle_gamma   90.00
#
_symmetry.space_group_name_H-M   'P 1'
#
loop_
_entity.id
_entity.type
_entity.pdbx_description
1 polymer ?
#
loop_
_entity_poly.entity_id
_entity_poly.type
_entity_poly.pdbx_seq_one_letter_code
_entity_poly.pdbx_strand_id
1 'polypeptide(L)'
;FQIFDGAQAVLAGALRGAGDTTVPLVLNLAGYYLVGTPVGLGLAFLAGRGAVGLWWGLSSGLIFVALTLGARFFRLTSRGLAPV
;
A
#
# COMPACT_ATOMS: atom_id res chain seq x y z
N PHE A 1 -9.53 3.26 -5.84
CA PHE A 1 -8.73 4.25 -5.08
C PHE A 1 -9.24 4.38 -3.64
N GLN A 2 -10.43 4.92 -3.40
CA GLN A 2 -10.90 5.23 -2.03
C GLN A 2 -10.97 4.02 -1.08
N ILE A 3 -11.41 2.85 -1.56
CA ILE A 3 -11.47 1.63 -0.75
C ILE A 3 -10.07 1.21 -0.28
N PHE A 4 -9.08 1.22 -1.17
CA PHE A 4 -7.70 0.84 -0.85
C PHE A 4 -7.00 1.89 0.02
N ASP A 5 -7.35 3.17 -0.16
CA ASP A 5 -6.87 4.26 0.68
C ASP A 5 -7.40 4.14 2.13
N GLY A 6 -8.70 3.89 2.28
CA GLY A 6 -9.28 3.57 3.58
C GLY A 6 -8.66 2.32 4.20
N ALA A 7 -8.47 1.26 3.41
CA ALA A 7 -7.87 0.03 3.89
C ALA A 7 -6.42 0.22 4.36
N GLN A 8 -5.56 0.89 3.59
CA GLN A 8 -4.17 1.15 4.01
C GLN A 8 -4.13 2.02 5.27
N ALA A 9 -5.02 3.01 5.39
CA ALA A 9 -5.06 3.91 6.55
C ALA A 9 -5.44 3.15 7.83
N VAL A 10 -6.48 2.30 7.75
CA VAL A 10 -6.91 1.46 8.88
C VAL A 10 -5.83 0.43 9.24
N LEU A 11 -5.27 -0.28 8.27
CA LEU A 11 -4.23 -1.29 8.51
C LEU A 11 -2.94 -0.68 9.07
N ALA A 12 -2.50 0.46 8.55
CA ALA A 12 -1.35 1.19 9.09
C ALA A 12 -1.64 1.73 10.50
N GLY A 13 -2.87 2.16 10.79
CA GLY A 13 -3.31 2.52 12.13
C GLY A 13 -3.22 1.33 13.10
N ALA A 14 -3.76 0.17 12.69
CA ALA A 14 -3.76 -1.04 13.49
C ALA A 14 -2.34 -1.57 13.77
N LEU A 15 -1.46 -1.59 12.76
CA LEU A 15 -0.06 -2.00 12.92
C LEU A 15 0.71 -1.05 13.84
N ARG A 16 0.51 0.27 13.70
CA ARG A 16 1.11 1.26 14.61
C ARG A 16 0.62 1.08 16.05
N GLY A 17 -0.68 0.78 16.25
CA GLY A 17 -1.25 0.45 17.55
C GLY A 17 -0.69 -0.84 18.17
N ALA A 18 -0.27 -1.79 17.35
CA ALA A 18 0.41 -3.01 17.77
C ALA A 18 1.93 -2.82 18.01
N GLY A 19 2.45 -1.60 17.88
CA GLY A 19 3.88 -1.28 18.04
C GLY A 19 4.73 -1.44 16.78
N ASP A 20 4.15 -1.87 15.66
CA ASP A 20 4.86 -2.00 14.37
C ASP A 20 4.69 -0.72 13.53
N THR A 21 5.57 0.26 13.78
CA THR A 21 5.55 1.57 13.10
C THR A 21 6.47 1.65 11.88
N THR A 22 7.54 0.86 11.87
CA THR A 22 8.58 0.91 10.84
C THR A 22 8.12 0.24 9.56
N VAL A 23 7.45 -0.92 9.66
CA VAL A 23 7.01 -1.66 8.47
C VAL A 23 5.97 -0.87 7.67
N PRO A 24 4.94 -0.25 8.28
CA PRO A 24 4.01 0.58 7.52
C PRO A 24 4.64 1.77 6.81
N LEU A 25 5.65 2.40 7.43
CA LEU A 25 6.38 3.51 6.82
C LEU A 25 7.12 3.05 5.55
N VAL A 26 7.91 1.97 5.65
CA VAL A 26 8.70 1.47 4.52
C VAL A 26 7.80 1.00 3.39
N LEU A 27 6.70 0.31 3.71
CA LEU A 27 5.74 -0.16 2.69
C LEU A 27 5.04 1.00 1.98
N ASN A 28 4.65 2.05 2.70
CA ASN A 28 4.09 3.25 2.08
C ASN A 28 5.09 3.90 1.12
N LEU A 29 6.34 4.11 1.58
CA LEU A 29 7.38 4.72 0.75
C LEU A 29 7.65 3.87 -0.50
N ALA A 30 7.78 2.56 -0.34
CA ALA A 30 7.98 1.63 -1.44
C ALA A 30 6.79 1.64 -2.43
N GLY A 31 5.55 1.60 -1.93
CA GLY A 31 4.37 1.58 -2.79
C GLY A 31 4.20 2.86 -3.60
N TYR A 32 4.47 4.03 -3.02
CA TYR A 32 4.38 5.29 -3.77
C TYR A 32 5.54 5.47 -4.74
N TYR A 33 6.78 5.22 -4.34
CA TYR A 33 7.96 5.52 -5.15
C TYR A 33 8.40 4.40 -6.09
N LEU A 34 8.38 3.13 -5.64
CA LEU A 34 8.82 1.99 -6.46
C LEU A 34 7.71 1.43 -7.34
N VAL A 35 6.44 1.67 -7.00
CA VAL A 35 5.29 1.17 -7.79
C VAL A 35 4.53 2.35 -8.40
N GLY A 36 4.02 3.26 -7.58
CA GLY A 36 3.17 4.35 -8.03
C GLY A 36 3.83 5.27 -9.06
N THR A 37 5.08 5.72 -8.79
CA THR A 37 5.84 6.59 -9.69
C THR A 37 6.16 5.93 -11.04
N PRO A 38 6.81 4.74 -11.12
CA PRO A 38 7.13 4.15 -12.42
C PRO A 38 5.88 3.73 -13.20
N VAL A 39 4.83 3.22 -12.55
CA VAL A 39 3.57 2.87 -13.23
C VAL A 39 2.87 4.15 -13.72
N GLY A 40 2.86 5.20 -12.91
CA GLY A 40 2.28 6.50 -13.27
C GLY A 40 3.01 7.17 -14.43
N LEU A 41 4.34 7.21 -14.39
CA LEU A 41 5.16 7.76 -15.47
C LEU A 41 5.03 6.91 -16.75
N GLY A 42 5.04 5.58 -16.62
CA GLY A 42 4.82 4.68 -17.75
C GLY A 42 3.46 4.90 -18.41
N LEU A 43 2.37 4.94 -17.64
CA LEU A 43 1.03 5.13 -18.19
C LEU A 43 0.79 6.56 -18.69
N ALA A 44 1.34 7.57 -18.03
CA ALA A 44 1.17 8.97 -18.43
C ALA A 44 1.96 9.31 -19.71
N PHE A 45 3.22 8.89 -19.78
CA PHE A 45 4.15 9.30 -20.84
C PHE A 45 4.35 8.24 -21.92
N LEU A 46 4.51 6.94 -21.59
CA LEU A 46 4.68 5.90 -22.61
C LEU A 46 3.34 5.52 -23.26
N ALA A 47 2.27 5.39 -22.47
CA ALA A 47 0.95 5.05 -23.00
C ALA A 47 0.12 6.27 -23.44
N GLY A 48 0.67 7.48 -23.35
CA GLY A 48 0.03 8.73 -23.78
C GLY A 48 -1.25 9.09 -23.03
N ARG A 49 -1.51 8.49 -21.85
CA ARG A 49 -2.76 8.72 -21.09
C ARG A 49 -2.71 9.95 -20.18
N GLY A 50 -1.61 10.72 -20.20
CA GLY A 50 -1.49 12.00 -19.50
C GLY A 50 -1.90 11.92 -18.03
N ALA A 51 -2.79 12.83 -17.60
CA ALA A 51 -3.28 12.90 -16.23
C ALA A 51 -4.00 11.63 -15.75
N VAL A 52 -4.71 10.93 -16.64
CA VAL A 52 -5.37 9.67 -16.30
C VAL A 52 -4.30 8.62 -15.97
N GLY A 53 -3.25 8.50 -16.78
CA GLY A 53 -2.15 7.57 -16.50
C GLY A 53 -1.51 7.77 -15.12
N LEU A 54 -1.36 9.02 -14.68
CA LEU A 54 -0.87 9.37 -13.35
C LEU A 54 -1.81 8.88 -12.23
N TRP A 55 -3.12 9.03 -12.43
CA TRP A 55 -4.15 8.60 -11.48
C TRP A 55 -4.22 7.08 -11.31
N TRP A 56 -4.02 6.35 -12.40
CA TRP A 56 -3.90 4.89 -12.39
C TRP A 56 -2.59 4.45 -11.71
N GLY A 57 -1.49 5.16 -11.96
CA GLY A 57 -0.23 4.96 -11.24
C GLY A 57 -0.39 5.12 -9.74
N LEU A 58 -0.97 6.23 -9.30
CA LEU A 58 -1.25 6.48 -7.89
C LEU A 58 -2.12 5.36 -7.30
N SER A 59 -3.22 5.01 -7.97
CA SER A 59 -4.12 3.92 -7.54
C SER A 59 -3.39 2.58 -7.40
N SER A 60 -2.47 2.25 -8.31
CA SER A 60 -1.69 1.01 -8.26
C SER A 60 -0.75 0.98 -7.04
N GLY A 61 -0.15 2.12 -6.70
CA GLY A 61 0.66 2.28 -5.49
C GLY A 61 -0.15 2.01 -4.24
N LEU A 62 -1.33 2.62 -4.10
CA LEU A 62 -2.21 2.39 -2.94
C LEU A 62 -2.67 0.93 -2.83
N ILE A 63 -3.01 0.28 -3.96
CA ILE A 63 -3.39 -1.13 -3.97
C ILE A 63 -2.24 -1.99 -3.45
N PHE A 64 -1.01 -1.72 -3.90
CA PHE A 64 0.17 -2.44 -3.43
C PHE A 64 0.40 -2.27 -1.92
N VAL A 65 0.30 -1.04 -1.41
CA VAL A 65 0.44 -0.76 0.03
C VAL A 65 -0.65 -1.45 0.83
N ALA A 66 -1.91 -1.34 0.42
CA ALA A 66 -3.04 -1.97 1.11
C ALA A 66 -2.89 -3.50 1.20
N LEU A 67 -2.47 -4.15 0.11
CA LEU A 67 -2.25 -5.61 0.09
C LEU A 67 -1.07 -6.03 0.97
N THR A 68 0.05 -5.31 0.92
CA THR A 68 1.25 -5.64 1.71
C THR A 68 1.04 -5.39 3.20
N LEU A 69 0.38 -4.29 3.58
CA LEU A 69 -0.04 -4.04 4.96
C LEU A 69 -1.03 -5.09 5.46
N GLY A 70 -1.99 -5.49 4.60
CA GLY A 70 -2.95 -6.54 4.93
C GLY A 70 -2.24 -7.86 5.23
N ALA A 71 -1.34 -8.28 4.34
CA ALA A 71 -0.52 -9.47 4.55
C ALA A 71 0.34 -9.38 5.82
N ARG A 72 0.91 -8.21 6.13
CA ARG A 72 1.68 -7.99 7.37
C ARG A 72 0.79 -8.12 8.60
N PHE A 73 -0.39 -7.51 8.59
CA PHE A 73 -1.36 -7.57 9.66
C PHE A 73 -1.80 -9.01 9.93
N PHE A 74 -2.22 -9.75 8.91
CA PHE A 74 -2.60 -11.17 9.06
C PHE A 74 -1.44 -12.01 9.61
N ARG A 75 -0.21 -11.82 9.14
CA ARG A 75 0.97 -12.53 9.68
C ARG A 75 1.24 -12.22 11.15
N LEU A 76 1.00 -10.98 11.58
CA LEU A 76 1.15 -10.58 12.97
C LEU A 76 0.07 -11.24 13.84
N THR A 77 -1.18 -11.20 13.39
CA THR A 77 -2.32 -11.80 14.11
C THR A 77 -2.22 -13.33 14.19
N SER A 78 -1.82 -14.02 13.12
CA SER A 78 -1.64 -15.48 13.14
C SER A 78 -0.53 -15.96 14.06
N ARG A 79 0.43 -15.10 14.43
CA ARG A 79 1.48 -15.42 15.40
C ARG A 79 1.05 -15.21 16.87
N GLY A 80 -0.02 -14.46 17.12
CA GLY A 80 -0.60 -14.25 18.45
C GLY A 80 -1.72 -15.22 18.82
N LEU A 81 -2.21 -16.02 17.86
CA LEU A 81 -3.24 -17.05 18.04
C LEU A 81 -2.68 -18.45 17.80
N ALA A 82 -1.52 -18.78 18.35
CA ALA A 82 -1.19 -20.19 18.53
C ALA A 82 -2.20 -20.75 19.55
N PRO A 83 -3.06 -21.72 19.19
CA PRO A 83 -3.97 -22.34 20.14
C PRO A 83 -3.11 -23.05 21.20
N VAL A 84 -3.22 -22.57 22.44
CA VAL A 84 -2.80 -23.29 23.65
C VAL A 84 -3.68 -24.51 23.86
#